data_AF-A0A091BWM9-F1
#
_entry.id   AF-A0A091BWM9-F1
#
_cell.length_a   1.000
_cell.length_b   1.000
_cell.length_c   1.000
_cell.angle_alpha   90.00
_cell.angle_beta   90.00
_cell.angle_gamma   90.00
#
_symmetry.space_group_name_H-M   'P 1'
#
loop_
_entity.id
_entity.type
_entity.pdbx_description
1 polymer ?
#
loop_
_entity_poly.entity_id
_entity_poly.type
_entity_poly.pdbx_seq_one_letter_code
_entity_poly.pdbx_strand_id
1 'polypeptide(L)'
;MSLPADIERFLARSFPPDELEHAVQLLGHARIHDGTAPNARLLRCAAFASRGKLKNLERLASQLAVDWRDVIMAGEYELQGKETVRVRDLSMPLQV
;
A
#
# COMPACT_ATOMS: atom_id res chain seq x y z
N MET A 1 -13.85 2.79 8.49
CA MET A 1 -14.09 2.36 7.08
C MET A 1 -13.49 0.97 6.94
N SER A 2 -14.18 0.04 6.28
CA SER A 2 -13.63 -1.27 5.95
C SER A 2 -12.66 -1.14 4.76
N LEU A 3 -11.60 -1.95 4.77
CA LEU A 3 -10.68 -2.02 3.63
C LEU A 3 -11.34 -2.83 2.48
N PRO A 4 -10.95 -2.60 1.22
CA PRO A 4 -11.29 -3.50 0.13
C PRO A 4 -10.86 -4.95 0.44
N ALA A 5 -11.74 -5.92 0.13
CA ALA A 5 -11.52 -7.33 0.48
C ALA A 5 -10.28 -7.97 -0.17
N ASP A 6 -9.80 -7.45 -1.30
CA ASP A 6 -8.53 -7.90 -1.89
C ASP A 6 -7.31 -7.46 -1.07
N ILE A 7 -7.38 -6.27 -0.46
CA ILE A 7 -6.33 -5.75 0.41
C ILE A 7 -6.32 -6.52 1.72
N GLU A 8 -7.48 -6.76 2.33
CA GLU A 8 -7.56 -7.55 3.58
C GLU A 8 -6.96 -8.95 3.40
N ARG A 9 -7.32 -9.64 2.31
CA ARG A 9 -6.74 -10.96 1.99
C ARG A 9 -5.24 -10.89 1.74
N PHE A 10 -4.77 -9.85 1.06
CA PHE A 10 -3.33 -9.63 0.85
C PHE A 10 -2.58 -9.40 2.15
N LEU A 11 -3.11 -8.58 3.05
CA LEU A 11 -2.50 -8.33 4.36
C LEU A 11 -2.45 -9.63 5.19
N ALA A 12 -3.57 -10.37 5.26
CA ALA A 12 -3.65 -11.63 6.00
C ALA A 12 -2.64 -12.69 5.51
N ARG A 13 -2.30 -12.67 4.22
CA ARG A 13 -1.28 -13.56 3.64
C ARG A 13 0.15 -13.04 3.82
N SER A 14 0.34 -11.72 3.90
CA SER A 14 1.66 -11.10 3.83
C SER A 14 2.27 -10.75 5.19
N PHE A 15 1.44 -10.57 6.21
CA PHE A 15 1.85 -10.20 7.57
C PHE A 15 1.66 -11.37 8.53
N PRO A 16 2.52 -11.50 9.56
CA PRO A 16 2.30 -12.48 10.60
C PRO A 16 1.07 -12.12 11.44
N PRO A 17 0.42 -13.10 12.10
CA PRO A 17 -0.86 -12.89 12.79
C PRO A 17 -0.83 -11.82 13.89
N ASP A 18 0.31 -11.64 14.54
CA ASP A 18 0.56 -10.64 15.59
C ASP A 18 0.71 -9.21 15.06
N GLU A 19 1.12 -9.03 13.79
CA GLU A 19 1.21 -7.73 13.14
C GLU A 19 -0.02 -7.40 12.27
N LEU A 20 -0.82 -8.40 11.91
CA LEU A 20 -1.93 -8.26 10.96
C LEU A 20 -2.94 -7.20 11.38
N GLU A 21 -3.36 -7.21 12.64
CA GLU A 21 -4.34 -6.23 13.14
C GLU A 21 -3.80 -4.79 13.00
N HIS A 22 -2.52 -4.58 13.35
CA HIS A 22 -1.89 -3.27 13.23
C HIS A 22 -1.77 -2.84 11.76
N ALA A 23 -1.41 -3.76 10.85
CA ALA A 23 -1.36 -3.48 9.42
C ALA A 23 -2.72 -3.05 8.85
N VAL A 24 -3.80 -3.74 9.26
CA VAL A 24 -5.18 -3.38 8.89
C VAL A 24 -5.55 -2.00 9.43
N GLN A 25 -5.24 -1.72 10.70
CA GLN A 25 -5.53 -0.43 11.32
C GLN A 25 -4.77 0.71 10.64
N LEU A 26 -3.49 0.53 10.28
CA LEU A 26 -2.68 1.54 9.58
C LEU A 26 -3.31 1.95 8.26
N LEU A 27 -3.69 0.98 7.42
CA LEU A 27 -4.33 1.29 6.14
C LEU A 27 -5.75 1.82 6.29
N GLY A 28 -6.52 1.35 7.29
CA GLY A 28 -7.87 1.84 7.57
C GLY A 28 -7.91 3.30 8.05
N HIS A 29 -6.83 3.77 8.68
CA HIS A 29 -6.69 5.14 9.18
C HIS A 29 -5.80 6.03 8.33
N ALA A 30 -5.17 5.50 7.28
CA ALA A 30 -4.35 6.29 6.38
C ALA A 30 -5.14 7.47 5.78
N ARG A 31 -4.45 8.57 5.55
CA ARG A 31 -4.98 9.79 4.91
C ARG A 31 -4.01 10.25 3.84
N ILE A 32 -4.54 10.93 2.82
CA ILE A 32 -3.71 11.65 1.85
C ILE A 32 -3.53 13.11 2.28
N HIS A 33 -2.73 13.86 1.53
CA HIS A 33 -2.34 15.25 1.85
C HIS A 33 -3.49 16.22 2.19
N ASP A 34 -4.69 15.99 1.64
CA ASP A 34 -5.88 16.81 1.91
C ASP A 34 -6.72 16.33 3.11
N GLY A 35 -6.25 15.31 3.83
CA GLY A 35 -6.94 14.72 4.97
C GLY A 35 -8.06 13.75 4.61
N THR A 36 -8.30 13.46 3.33
CA THR A 36 -9.29 12.46 2.89
C THR A 36 -8.71 11.04 2.90
N ALA A 37 -9.60 10.05 2.83
CA ALA A 37 -9.19 8.65 2.77
C ALA A 37 -8.56 8.32 1.39
N PRO A 38 -7.42 7.59 1.34
CA PRO A 38 -6.83 7.15 0.09
C PRO A 38 -7.79 6.22 -0.67
N ASN A 39 -7.78 6.30 -1.99
CA ASN A 39 -8.51 5.34 -2.82
C ASN A 39 -7.87 3.93 -2.78
N ALA A 40 -8.58 2.94 -3.30
CA ALA A 40 -8.13 1.54 -3.28
C ALA A 40 -6.76 1.32 -3.96
N ARG A 41 -6.44 2.04 -5.04
CA ARG A 41 -5.13 1.92 -5.72
C ARG A 41 -3.99 2.33 -4.78
N LEU A 42 -4.14 3.45 -4.07
CA LEU A 42 -3.13 3.93 -3.14
C LEU A 42 -2.90 2.95 -1.97
N LEU A 43 -3.99 2.40 -1.44
CA LEU A 43 -3.91 1.38 -0.38
C LEU A 43 -3.23 0.09 -0.88
N ARG A 44 -3.52 -0.35 -2.11
CA ARG A 44 -2.83 -1.50 -2.74
C ARG A 44 -1.34 -1.23 -2.96
N CYS A 45 -0.98 -0.03 -3.41
CA CYS A 45 0.42 0.36 -3.56
C CYS A 45 1.16 0.31 -2.22
N ALA A 46 0.59 0.88 -1.16
CA ALA A 46 1.18 0.82 0.18
C ALA A 46 1.30 -0.61 0.70
N ALA A 47 0.24 -1.42 0.58
CA ALA A 47 0.23 -2.81 1.00
C ALA A 47 1.31 -3.62 0.26
N PHE A 48 1.33 -3.54 -1.07
CA PHE A 48 2.29 -4.28 -1.90
C PHE A 48 3.74 -3.84 -1.64
N ALA A 49 4.00 -2.53 -1.66
CA ALA A 49 5.34 -1.97 -1.48
C ALA A 49 5.90 -2.20 -0.07
N SER A 50 5.05 -2.47 0.93
CA SER A 50 5.50 -2.82 2.28
C SER A 50 6.30 -4.13 2.33
N ARG A 51 6.02 -5.05 1.39
CA ARG A 51 6.58 -6.41 1.33
C ARG A 51 6.34 -7.21 2.62
N GLY A 52 5.18 -7.02 3.25
CA GLY A 52 4.80 -7.75 4.47
C GLY A 52 5.59 -7.33 5.72
N LYS A 53 6.21 -6.14 5.70
CA LYS A 53 6.96 -5.59 6.84
C LYS A 53 6.23 -4.40 7.42
N LEU A 54 5.82 -4.49 8.69
CA LEU A 54 5.02 -3.47 9.36
C LEU A 54 5.69 -2.08 9.32
N LYS A 55 6.98 -2.01 9.64
CA LYS A 55 7.76 -0.75 9.57
C LYS A 55 7.75 -0.10 8.19
N ASN A 56 7.73 -0.89 7.11
CA ASN A 56 7.62 -0.33 5.76
C ASN A 56 6.21 0.17 5.49
N LEU A 57 5.19 -0.55 5.96
CA LEU A 57 3.79 -0.16 5.82
C LEU A 57 3.51 1.16 6.55
N GLU A 58 4.01 1.32 7.79
CA GLU A 58 3.94 2.57 8.56
C GLU A 58 4.51 3.74 7.76
N ARG A 59 5.75 3.59 7.26
CA ARG A 59 6.40 4.62 6.44
C ARG A 59 5.58 4.96 5.20
N LEU A 60 5.07 3.96 4.49
CA LEU A 60 4.26 4.18 3.28
C LEU A 60 2.91 4.83 3.60
N ALA A 61 2.27 4.45 4.70
CA ALA A 61 1.03 5.05 5.17
C ALA A 61 1.23 6.53 5.55
N SER A 62 2.35 6.88 6.19
CA SER A 62 2.72 8.29 6.43
C SER A 62 3.03 9.03 5.12
N GLN A 63 3.71 8.38 4.17
CA GLN A 63 4.06 8.99 2.88
C GLN A 63 2.81 9.35 2.06
N LEU A 64 1.69 8.62 2.21
CA LEU A 64 0.42 8.97 1.54
C LEU A 64 -0.02 10.41 1.86
N ALA A 65 0.20 10.87 3.10
CA ALA A 65 -0.14 12.22 3.54
C ALA A 65 0.87 13.29 3.06
N VAL A 66 2.05 12.88 2.62
CA VAL A 66 3.11 13.81 2.16
C VAL A 66 3.13 13.86 0.63
N ASP A 67 3.42 12.73 0.00
CA ASP A 67 3.40 12.56 -1.45
C ASP A 67 2.97 11.13 -1.82
N TRP A 68 1.69 10.97 -2.13
CA TRP A 68 1.14 9.68 -2.56
C TRP A 68 1.71 9.20 -3.90
N ARG A 69 2.34 10.06 -4.71
CA ARG A 69 2.96 9.65 -5.98
C ARG A 69 4.16 8.75 -5.72
N ASP A 70 4.93 9.01 -4.66
CA ASP A 70 6.04 8.13 -4.26
C ASP A 70 5.55 6.74 -3.86
N VAL A 71 4.36 6.66 -3.25
CA VAL A 71 3.74 5.38 -2.89
C VAL A 71 3.31 4.63 -4.15
N ILE A 72 2.79 5.31 -5.17
CA ILE A 72 2.52 4.71 -6.49
C ILE A 72 3.82 4.23 -7.13
N MET A 73 4.88 5.04 -7.11
CA MET A 73 6.18 4.67 -7.68
C MET A 73 6.73 3.40 -7.00
N ALA A 74 6.69 3.35 -5.67
CA ALA A 74 7.14 2.19 -4.91
C ALA A 74 6.27 0.93 -5.13
N GLY A 75 4.99 1.13 -5.45
CA GLY A 75 4.05 0.06 -5.70
C GLY A 75 4.11 -0.50 -7.12
N GLU A 76 4.11 0.36 -8.13
CA GLU A 76 3.83 0.00 -9.53
C GLU A 76 5.06 0.01 -10.45
N TYR A 77 6.17 0.62 -10.04
CA TYR A 77 7.31 0.88 -10.90
C TYR A 77 8.57 0.20 -10.40
N GLU A 78 9.44 -0.17 -11.34
CA GLU A 78 10.78 -0.69 -11.08
C GLU A 78 11.80 0.04 -11.96
N LEU A 79 13.04 0.12 -11.47
CA LEU A 79 14.14 0.66 -12.23
C LEU A 79 14.73 -0.44 -13.13
N GLN A 80 14.60 -0.26 -14.44
CA GLN A 80 15.22 -1.13 -15.44
C GLN A 80 16.35 -0.34 -16.13
N GLY A 81 17.58 -0.59 -15.67
CA GLY A 81 18.73 0.20 -16.10
C GLY A 81 18.66 1.63 -15.57
N LYS A 82 18.44 2.60 -16.47
CA LYS A 82 18.30 4.05 -16.13
C LYS A 82 16.86 4.55 -16.21
N GLU A 83 15.92 3.70 -16.58
CA GLU A 83 14.53 4.08 -16.82
C GLU A 83 13.61 3.48 -15.77
N THR A 84 12.63 4.26 -15.35
CA THR A 84 11.59 3.81 -14.43
C THR A 84 10.41 3.30 -15.23
N VAL A 85 10.17 2.00 -15.18
CA VAL A 85 9.15 1.32 -16.00
C VAL A 85 8.01 0.86 -15.11
N ARG A 86 6.77 1.09 -15.55
CA ARG A 86 5.58 0.56 -14.86
C ARG A 86 5.51 -0.95 -15.11
N VAL A 87 5.71 -1.74 -14.07
CA VAL A 87 5.72 -3.21 -14.13
C VAL A 87 4.43 -3.83 -13.61
N ARG A 88 3.52 -3.02 -13.06
CA ARG A 88 2.22 -3.47 -12.53
C ARG A 88 1.15 -2.40 -12.61
N ASP A 89 -0.10 -2.86 -12.64
CA ASP A 89 -1.28 -2.02 -12.49
C ASP A 89 -2.02 -2.34 -11.19
N LEU A 90 -1.87 -1.49 -10.17
CA LEU A 90 -2.55 -1.64 -8.88
C LEU A 90 -3.87 -0.86 -8.81
N SER A 91 -4.35 -0.31 -9.93
CA SER A 91 -5.77 0.05 -10.06
C SER A 91 -6.67 -1.20 -10.05
N MET A 92 -6.11 -2.34 -10.46
CA MET A 92 -6.75 -3.65 -10.40
C MET A 92 -6.58 -4.31 -9.03
N PRO A 93 -7.52 -5.18 -8.60
CA PRO A 93 -7.38 -5.93 -7.37
C PRO A 93 -6.10 -6.77 -7.31
N LEU A 94 -5.53 -6.91 -6.12
CA LEU A 94 -4.40 -7.80 -5.89
C LEU A 94 -4.82 -9.26 -6.13
N GLN A 95 -4.13 -9.95 -7.04
CA GLN A 95 -4.28 -11.39 -7.22
C GLN A 95 -3.52 -12.10 -6.10
N VAL A 96 -4.27 -12.49 -5.07
CA VAL A 96 -3.79 -13.28 -3.92
C VAL A 96 -4.11 -14.74 -4.08
#